data_AF-A0A3M0MWL0-F1
#
_entry.id   AF-A0A3M0MWL0-F1
#
_cell.length_a   1.000
_cell.length_b   1.000
_cell.length_c   1.000
_cell.angle_alpha   90.00
_cell.angle_beta   90.00
_cell.angle_gamma   90.00
#
_symmetry.space_group_name_H-M   'P 1'
#
loop_
_entity.id
_entity.type
_entity.pdbx_description
1 polymer ?
#
loop_
_entity_poly.entity_id
_entity_poly.type
_entity_poly.pdbx_seq_one_letter_code
_entity_poly.pdbx_strand_id
1 'polypeptide(L)'
;MPDAGYIGHCQHPYAMHNACMTRHGTDLASFLPGLLHAFLVLSATLLGAIWFMSPVGLGFASWPDQEISREKAHLIFSISYFIGLPALVIGQLLSIVVIFKARPKIALAISAGTFGGFLSLMFLFFCSMP
;
A
#
# COMPACT_ATOMS: atom_id res chain seq x y z
N MET A 1 -57.45 -3.38 46.36
CA MET A 1 -56.08 -3.63 46.84
C MET A 1 -55.32 -4.41 45.76
N PRO A 2 -54.03 -4.11 45.55
CA PRO A 2 -53.39 -3.75 44.26
C PRO A 2 -52.53 -4.92 43.68
N ASP A 3 -51.82 -4.89 42.53
CA ASP A 3 -50.67 -4.06 42.10
C ASP A 3 -50.30 -4.23 40.60
N ALA A 4 -49.45 -3.32 40.14
CA ALA A 4 -49.05 -2.96 38.78
C ALA A 4 -48.09 -3.92 38.02
N GLY A 5 -48.03 -3.74 36.68
CA GLY A 5 -47.01 -4.32 35.80
C GLY A 5 -46.97 -3.62 34.43
N TYR A 6 -46.44 -2.40 34.40
CA TYR A 6 -46.12 -1.62 33.19
C TYR A 6 -45.03 -2.29 32.35
N ILE A 7 -45.29 -2.51 31.05
CA ILE A 7 -44.31 -2.37 29.96
C ILE A 7 -45.12 -1.87 28.75
N GLY A 8 -45.21 -0.58 28.48
CA GLY A 8 -44.07 0.24 28.10
C GLY A 8 -44.01 0.32 26.58
N HIS A 9 -45.02 0.94 25.98
CA HIS A 9 -45.01 1.45 24.61
C HIS A 9 -43.68 2.17 24.35
N CYS A 10 -42.82 1.65 23.46
CA CYS A 10 -41.66 2.41 22.96
C CYS A 10 -42.16 3.47 21.98
N GLN A 11 -42.72 4.54 22.55
CA GLN A 11 -43.28 5.70 21.87
C GLN A 11 -42.27 6.85 21.99
N HIS A 12 -41.11 6.74 21.36
CA HIS A 12 -40.19 7.87 21.20
C HIS A 12 -39.50 7.84 19.82
N PRO A 13 -40.01 8.60 18.82
CA PRO A 13 -39.34 8.76 17.52
C PRO A 13 -37.97 9.46 17.61
N TYR A 14 -37.63 10.05 18.77
CA TYR A 14 -36.35 10.71 19.03
C TYR A 14 -35.21 9.74 19.35
N ALA A 15 -35.52 8.52 19.82
CA ALA A 15 -34.50 7.53 20.16
C ALA A 15 -33.88 6.85 18.93
N MET A 16 -34.66 6.66 17.86
CA MET A 16 -34.14 6.16 16.58
C MET A 16 -33.28 7.20 15.85
N HIS A 17 -33.57 8.49 16.03
CA HIS A 17 -32.78 9.56 15.40
C HIS A 17 -31.37 9.65 15.99
N ASN A 18 -31.23 9.42 17.30
CA ASN A 18 -29.93 9.42 17.98
C ASN A 18 -29.08 8.18 17.69
N ALA A 19 -29.70 7.01 17.45
CA ALA A 19 -28.98 5.81 17.00
C ALA A 19 -28.48 5.94 15.54
N CYS A 20 -29.14 6.76 14.73
CA CYS A 20 -28.68 7.08 13.38
C CYS A 20 -27.59 8.16 13.38
N MET A 21 -27.64 9.12 14.31
CA MET A 21 -26.63 10.19 14.43
C MET A 21 -25.32 9.78 15.10
N THR A 22 -25.28 8.75 15.97
CA THR A 22 -24.01 8.22 16.50
C THR A 22 -23.25 7.35 15.49
N ARG A 23 -23.89 6.98 14.37
CA ARG A 23 -23.27 6.27 13.24
C ARG A 23 -22.52 7.21 12.26
N HIS A 24 -22.42 8.48 12.60
CA HIS A 24 -21.53 9.46 11.95
C HIS A 24 -20.32 9.80 12.83
N GLY A 25 -20.04 8.99 13.86
CA GLY A 25 -18.68 8.90 14.38
C GLY A 25 -17.78 8.48 13.22
N THR A 26 -16.97 9.41 12.73
CA THR A 26 -15.91 9.16 11.78
C THR A 26 -15.01 8.08 12.36
N ASP A 27 -15.31 6.81 12.07
CA ASP A 27 -14.47 5.68 12.42
C ASP A 27 -13.20 5.83 11.62
N LEU A 28 -12.25 6.60 12.14
CA LEU A 28 -10.92 6.81 11.56
C LEU A 28 -10.27 5.46 11.20
N ALA A 29 -10.56 4.43 12.00
CA ALA A 29 -10.15 3.05 11.78
C ALA A 29 -10.71 2.42 10.49
N SER A 30 -11.91 2.80 10.04
CA SER A 30 -12.51 2.31 8.80
C SER A 30 -11.89 2.93 7.54
N PHE A 31 -11.36 4.14 7.63
CA PHE A 31 -10.66 4.83 6.54
C PHE A 31 -9.17 4.47 6.44
N LEU A 32 -8.56 4.05 7.56
CA LEU A 32 -7.13 3.76 7.65
C LEU A 32 -6.61 2.78 6.57
N PRO A 33 -7.29 1.67 6.23
CA PRO A 33 -6.82 0.76 5.19
C PRO A 33 -6.81 1.40 3.79
N GLY A 34 -7.80 2.26 3.50
CA GLY A 34 -7.88 2.98 2.23
C GLY A 34 -6.78 4.03 2.10
N LEU A 35 -6.53 4.80 3.17
CA LEU A 35 -5.44 5.77 3.24
C LEU A 35 -4.07 5.09 3.10
N LEU A 36 -3.85 3.99 3.82
CA LEU A 36 -2.61 3.21 3.72
C LEU A 36 -2.40 2.68 2.30
N HIS A 37 -3.45 2.17 1.67
CA HIS A 37 -3.37 1.70 0.30
C HIS A 37 -3.04 2.82 -0.69
N ALA A 38 -3.70 3.98 -0.58
CA ALA A 38 -3.41 5.15 -1.41
C ALA A 38 -1.96 5.63 -1.21
N PHE A 39 -1.49 5.66 0.03
CA PHE A 39 -0.10 6.00 0.36
C PHE A 39 0.88 5.02 -0.27
N LEU A 40 0.61 3.71 -0.23
CA LEU A 40 1.45 2.69 -0.85
C LEU A 40 1.52 2.85 -2.37
N VAL A 41 0.39 3.06 -3.04
CA VAL A 41 0.34 3.26 -4.49
C VAL A 41 1.13 4.52 -4.90
N LEU A 42 0.92 5.63 -4.19
CA LEU A 42 1.64 6.88 -4.43
C LEU A 42 3.15 6.72 -4.22
N SER A 43 3.55 6.12 -3.09
CA SER A 43 4.94 5.88 -2.75
C SER A 43 5.61 4.95 -3.77
N ALA A 44 4.94 3.87 -4.17
CA ALA A 44 5.41 2.96 -5.20
C ALA A 44 5.60 3.66 -6.55
N THR A 45 4.65 4.51 -6.94
CA THR A 45 4.72 5.24 -8.21
C THR A 45 5.88 6.24 -8.21
N LEU A 46 6.02 7.04 -7.14
CA LEU A 46 7.12 8.01 -7.01
C LEU A 46 8.48 7.32 -6.95
N LEU A 47 8.60 6.26 -6.14
CA LEU A 47 9.84 5.49 -6.02
C LEU A 47 10.21 4.84 -7.36
N GLY A 48 9.23 4.25 -8.05
CA GLY A 48 9.44 3.66 -9.37
C GLY A 48 9.92 4.70 -10.39
N ALA A 49 9.33 5.91 -10.39
CA ALA A 49 9.75 7.00 -11.26
C ALA A 49 11.18 7.49 -10.96
N ILE A 50 11.51 7.67 -9.66
CA ILE A 50 12.86 8.05 -9.21
C ILE A 50 13.87 6.97 -9.61
N TRP A 51 13.53 5.69 -9.44
CA TRP A 51 14.41 4.57 -9.78
C TRP A 51 14.62 4.42 -11.28
N PHE A 52 13.56 4.60 -12.07
CA PHE A 52 13.63 4.62 -13.53
C PHE A 52 14.58 5.72 -14.02
N MET A 53 14.59 6.87 -13.34
CA MET A 53 15.49 8.00 -13.57
C MET A 53 16.80 7.92 -12.76
N SER A 54 17.15 6.76 -12.22
CA SER A 54 18.32 6.65 -11.34
C SER A 54 19.61 7.05 -12.08
N PRO A 55 20.55 7.72 -11.39
CA PRO A 55 21.81 8.14 -12.00
C PRO A 55 22.64 6.97 -12.53
N VAL A 56 22.48 5.77 -11.97
CA VAL A 56 23.10 4.54 -12.47
C VAL A 56 22.50 4.14 -13.82
N GLY A 57 21.16 4.19 -13.97
CA GLY A 57 20.49 3.94 -15.25
C GLY A 57 20.77 5.00 -16.32
N LEU A 58 21.02 6.24 -15.90
CA LEU A 58 21.38 7.36 -16.78
C LEU A 58 22.88 7.44 -17.09
N GLY A 59 23.71 6.58 -16.47
CA GLY A 59 25.17 6.57 -16.68
C GLY A 59 25.93 7.70 -15.98
N PHE A 60 25.31 8.43 -15.05
CA PHE A 60 25.95 9.48 -14.25
C PHE A 60 26.72 8.95 -13.04
N ALA A 61 26.43 7.73 -12.58
CA ALA A 61 27.10 7.10 -11.44
C ALA A 61 28.09 6.02 -11.90
N SER A 62 29.26 5.99 -11.27
CA SER A 62 30.27 4.94 -11.48
C SER A 62 29.84 3.63 -10.81
N TRP A 63 30.11 2.53 -11.50
CA TRP A 63 29.97 1.17 -10.95
C TRP A 63 31.09 0.88 -9.95
N PRO A 64 30.91 -0.08 -9.01
CA PRO A 64 31.94 -0.42 -8.05
C PRO A 64 33.18 -1.03 -8.73
N ASP A 65 34.36 -0.76 -8.17
CA ASP A 65 35.65 -1.13 -8.77
C ASP A 65 35.93 -2.64 -8.70
N GLN A 66 35.40 -3.32 -7.69
CA GLN A 66 35.56 -4.77 -7.52
C GLN A 66 34.68 -5.53 -8.51
N GLU A 67 35.29 -6.38 -9.33
CA GLU A 67 34.62 -7.13 -10.40
C GLU A 67 33.41 -7.95 -9.90
N ILE A 68 33.57 -8.63 -8.76
CA ILE A 68 32.48 -9.41 -8.14
C ILE A 68 31.32 -8.52 -7.68
N SER A 69 31.60 -7.33 -7.14
CA SER A 69 30.55 -6.41 -6.69
C SER A 69 29.85 -5.77 -7.89
N ARG A 70 30.61 -5.49 -8.96
CA ARG A 70 30.10 -4.94 -10.21
C ARG A 70 29.12 -5.89 -10.89
N GLU A 71 29.46 -7.16 -11.04
CA GLU A 71 28.56 -8.16 -11.63
C GLU A 71 27.26 -8.30 -10.83
N LYS A 72 27.36 -8.37 -9.49
CA LYS A 72 26.19 -8.44 -8.62
C LYS A 72 25.31 -7.20 -8.73
N ALA A 73 25.92 -6.01 -8.70
CA ALA A 73 25.20 -4.74 -8.83
C ALA A 73 24.50 -4.64 -10.20
N HIS A 74 25.16 -5.04 -11.29
CA HIS A 74 24.54 -5.10 -12.63
C HIS A 74 23.37 -6.07 -12.68
N LEU A 75 23.50 -7.27 -12.11
CA LEU A 75 22.44 -8.27 -12.11
C LEU A 75 21.22 -7.75 -11.33
N ILE A 76 21.43 -7.26 -10.11
CA ILE A 76 20.34 -6.75 -9.25
C ILE A 76 19.68 -5.54 -9.92
N PHE A 77 20.49 -4.62 -10.48
CA PHE A 77 19.96 -3.47 -11.21
C PHE A 77 19.10 -3.92 -12.40
N SER A 78 19.59 -4.85 -13.22
CA SER A 78 18.86 -5.36 -14.39
C SER A 78 17.55 -6.04 -13.99
N ILE A 79 17.56 -6.88 -12.94
CA ILE A 79 16.35 -7.51 -12.42
C ILE A 79 15.38 -6.44 -11.91
N SER A 80 15.86 -5.47 -11.13
CA SER A 80 15.01 -4.39 -10.62
C SER A 80 14.39 -3.54 -11.73
N TYR A 81 15.12 -3.30 -12.82
CA TYR A 81 14.70 -2.43 -13.90
C TYR A 81 13.74 -3.13 -14.86
N PHE A 82 14.07 -4.35 -15.30
CA PHE A 82 13.27 -5.08 -16.29
C PHE A 82 12.13 -5.91 -15.71
N ILE A 83 12.27 -6.36 -14.46
CA ILE A 83 11.24 -7.19 -13.80
C ILE A 83 10.60 -6.41 -12.66
N GLY A 84 11.41 -5.79 -11.80
CA GLY A 84 10.95 -5.07 -10.61
C GLY A 84 10.00 -3.92 -10.95
N LEU A 85 10.38 -3.01 -11.85
CA LEU A 85 9.54 -1.86 -12.24
C LEU A 85 8.22 -2.29 -12.88
N PRO A 86 8.18 -3.17 -13.91
CA PRO A 86 6.90 -3.67 -14.43
C PRO A 86 6.06 -4.39 -13.38
N ALA A 87 6.67 -5.22 -12.53
CA ALA A 87 5.95 -5.91 -11.45
C ALA A 87 5.37 -4.92 -10.43
N LEU A 88 6.09 -3.84 -10.12
CA LEU A 88 5.62 -2.78 -9.24
C LEU A 88 4.39 -2.08 -9.84
N VAL A 89 4.48 -1.65 -11.11
CA VAL A 89 3.37 -0.97 -11.81
C VAL A 89 2.16 -1.88 -11.95
N ILE A 90 2.35 -3.11 -12.45
CA ILE A 90 1.27 -4.09 -12.62
C ILE A 90 0.66 -4.45 -11.25
N GLY A 91 1.47 -4.60 -10.21
CA GLY A 91 1.03 -4.87 -8.85
C GLY A 91 0.11 -3.77 -8.31
N GLN A 92 0.47 -2.50 -8.47
CA GLN A 92 -0.38 -1.40 -8.05
C GLN A 92 -1.68 -1.33 -8.85
N LEU A 93 -1.63 -1.53 -10.17
CA LEU A 93 -2.83 -1.56 -11.02
C LEU A 93 -3.77 -2.72 -10.63
N LEU A 94 -3.23 -3.92 -10.42
CA LEU A 94 -4.00 -5.08 -9.96
C LEU A 94 -4.63 -4.81 -8.60
N SER A 95 -3.88 -4.18 -7.69
CA SER A 95 -4.41 -3.81 -6.38
C SER A 95 -5.61 -2.87 -6.47
N ILE A 96 -5.54 -1.85 -7.34
CA ILE A 96 -6.66 -0.94 -7.62
C ILE A 96 -7.86 -1.73 -8.16
N VAL A 97 -7.67 -2.63 -9.13
CA VAL A 97 -8.75 -3.47 -9.66
C VAL A 97 -9.39 -4.34 -8.57
N VAL A 98 -8.59 -4.88 -7.65
CA VAL A 98 -9.08 -5.72 -6.54
C VAL A 98 -9.85 -4.90 -5.50
N ILE A 99 -9.51 -3.63 -5.28
CA ILE A 99 -10.28 -2.76 -4.38
C ILE A 99 -11.70 -2.52 -4.91
N PHE A 100 -11.86 -2.35 -6.22
CA PHE A 100 -13.18 -2.22 -6.86
C PHE A 100 -14.03 -3.49 -6.74
N LYS A 101 -13.40 -4.66 -6.56
CA LYS A 101 -14.09 -5.93 -6.25
C LYS A 101 -14.41 -6.10 -4.76
N ALA A 102 -14.33 -5.04 -3.96
CA ALA A 102 -14.60 -5.04 -2.51
C ALA A 102 -13.73 -6.05 -1.72
N ARG A 103 -12.50 -6.31 -2.18
CA ARG A 103 -11.52 -7.18 -1.48
C ARG A 103 -10.31 -6.38 -0.97
N PRO A 104 -10.50 -5.41 -0.05
CA PRO A 104 -9.46 -4.45 0.33
C PRO A 104 -8.23 -5.11 1.00
N LYS A 105 -8.43 -6.20 1.75
CA LYS A 105 -7.32 -6.93 2.39
C LYS A 105 -6.35 -7.53 1.35
N ILE A 106 -6.89 -8.07 0.25
CA ILE A 106 -6.09 -8.69 -0.81
C ILE A 106 -5.40 -7.59 -1.64
N ALA A 107 -6.11 -6.51 -1.96
CA ALA A 107 -5.53 -5.33 -2.61
C ALA A 107 -4.31 -4.85 -1.81
N LEU A 108 -4.48 -4.61 -0.51
CA LEU A 108 -3.39 -4.17 0.37
C LEU A 108 -2.20 -5.16 0.35
N ALA A 109 -2.46 -6.47 0.42
CA ALA A 109 -1.41 -7.48 0.36
C ALA A 109 -0.63 -7.46 -0.97
N ILE A 110 -1.31 -7.31 -2.10
CA ILE A 110 -0.66 -7.20 -3.43
C ILE A 110 0.20 -5.93 -3.49
N SER A 111 -0.36 -4.79 -3.09
CA SER A 111 0.32 -3.50 -3.11
C SER A 111 1.55 -3.51 -2.20
N ALA A 112 1.40 -3.98 -0.95
CA ALA A 112 2.49 -4.08 0.00
C ALA A 112 3.55 -5.10 -0.42
N GLY A 113 3.14 -6.26 -0.98
CA GLY A 113 4.06 -7.30 -1.43
C GLY A 113 4.91 -6.84 -2.62
N THR A 114 4.31 -6.22 -3.63
CA THR A 114 5.05 -5.69 -4.79
C THR A 114 5.94 -4.52 -4.42
N PHE A 115 5.46 -3.60 -3.58
CA PHE A 115 6.27 -2.50 -3.07
C PHE A 115 7.44 -2.98 -2.20
N GLY A 116 7.19 -3.89 -1.26
CA GLY A 116 8.20 -4.48 -0.39
C GLY A 116 9.25 -5.27 -1.17
N GLY A 117 8.84 -6.08 -2.14
CA GLY A 117 9.76 -6.82 -3.01
C GLY A 117 10.67 -5.90 -3.82
N PHE A 118 10.11 -4.81 -4.37
CA PHE A 118 10.90 -3.82 -5.08
C PHE A 118 11.88 -3.07 -4.16
N LEU A 119 11.44 -2.69 -2.95
CA LEU A 119 12.32 -2.12 -1.94
C LEU A 119 13.47 -3.05 -1.55
N SER A 120 13.21 -4.35 -1.40
CA SER A 120 14.26 -5.33 -1.13
C SER A 120 15.30 -5.38 -2.24
N LEU A 121 14.89 -5.34 -3.51
CA LEU A 121 15.83 -5.27 -4.64
C LEU A 121 16.66 -4.00 -4.61
N MET A 122 16.04 -2.84 -4.36
CA MET A 122 16.78 -1.58 -4.23
C MET A 122 17.77 -1.61 -3.06
N PHE A 123 17.35 -2.12 -1.90
CA PHE A 123 18.22 -2.26 -0.74
C PHE A 123 19.43 -3.15 -1.03
N LEU A 124 19.20 -4.32 -1.64
CA LEU A 124 20.27 -5.24 -2.06
C LEU A 124 21.22 -4.58 -3.06
N PHE A 125 20.70 -3.77 -3.98
CA PHE A 125 21.53 -3.00 -4.91
C PHE A 125 22.45 -2.04 -4.16
N PHE A 126 21.92 -1.22 -3.25
CA PHE A 126 22.73 -0.27 -2.48
C PHE A 126 23.74 -0.98 -1.57
N CYS A 127 23.41 -2.12 -0.98
CA CYS A 127 24.37 -2.94 -0.24
C CYS A 127 25.50 -3.51 -1.12
N SER A 128 25.28 -3.58 -2.43
CA SER A 128 26.28 -4.05 -3.41
C SER A 128 27.12 -2.92 -4.00
N MET A 129 26.87 -1.66 -3.59
CA MET A 129 27.61 -0.46 -3.98
C MET A 129 28.49 0.04 -2.80
N PRO A 130 29.64 -0.59 -2.54
CA PRO A 130 30.63 -0.09 -1.58
C PRO A 130 31.41 1.13 -2.10
#